data_AF-A0A9W8AQW1-F1
#
_entry.id   AF-A0A9W8AQW1-F1
#
_cell.length_a   1.000
_cell.length_b   1.000
_cell.length_c   1.000
_cell.angle_alpha   90.00
_cell.angle_beta   90.00
_cell.angle_gamma   90.00
#
_symmetry.space_group_name_H-M   'P 1'
#
loop_
_entity.id
_entity.type
_entity.pdbx_description
1 polymer ?
#
loop_
_entity_poly.entity_id
_entity_poly.type
_entity_poly.pdbx_seq_one_letter_code
_entity_poly.pdbx_strand_id
1 'polypeptide(L)'
;MYKVLVHSLLTLVLTSGAVADSVTPKKVGIIGGGISGASAAYYVNEGMVAASTPVNITIFEKNNHIGGRVESVNLPGTSQKFDTGASIFVDINHNIVDFAHKLGLDIGSKDPNTAVDNPTTGVWDGTQFPFVFTGNDTVDDTNAYNRYGSDTPGAVYTFSLDNVNKYLQTYNLTTPFNTIGDLLTATDLSGFLTKTASEVLATIPNANQNYLKEVVEISTRVNYAQSLAGIHAMGMVISQMPNVATSMHVRNGNQQLVQGIAELSGANIQLNTAVKKVEKIASSTGAVQYKVTTASGAVDTFDALIMASPTSTYTDAAIQWVGLKEGAYFTTLAPPVEYTTLHVTFVVGRMKPAYFFKGDEAKYSNLPLNVYTTANSTSVTPFTSISVEYILSTIELYEVCRAANVSDTAVAADIAALEEELASENRTKEAASLSADTKTYAFYTIAKFFSPEKMTDTQLRKVYAGYFWTYRTSHKAYPKLDTRTDDEFPPITVDDKLYFPNAFEPYISTMETSTVSSHNAAKLLVQDLSSA
;
A
#
# COMPACT_ATOMS: atom_id res chain seq x y z
N MET A 1 24.85 63.13 -27.66
CA MET A 1 24.48 62.74 -29.04
C MET A 1 25.76 62.39 -29.78
N TYR A 2 25.97 61.12 -30.12
CA TYR A 2 26.66 60.60 -31.33
C TYR A 2 26.89 59.08 -31.12
N LYS A 3 26.35 58.28 -32.04
CA LYS A 3 26.56 56.83 -32.16
C LYS A 3 27.96 56.57 -32.73
N VAL A 4 28.71 55.62 -32.16
CA VAL A 4 29.82 54.90 -32.84
C VAL A 4 29.78 53.44 -32.41
N LEU A 5 29.73 52.54 -33.41
CA LEU A 5 29.89 51.09 -33.28
C LEU A 5 31.31 50.75 -32.81
N VAL A 6 31.45 49.79 -31.91
CA VAL A 6 32.71 49.05 -31.70
C VAL A 6 32.44 47.56 -31.86
N HIS A 7 33.15 46.96 -32.81
CA HIS A 7 33.23 45.54 -33.07
C HIS A 7 34.02 44.83 -31.97
N SER A 8 33.53 43.67 -31.50
CA SER A 8 34.35 42.70 -30.77
C SER A 8 34.35 41.38 -31.52
N LEU A 9 35.56 40.98 -31.94
CA LEU A 9 35.86 39.74 -32.65
C LEU A 9 35.43 38.51 -31.85
N LEU A 10 34.77 37.56 -32.53
CA LEU A 10 34.54 36.20 -32.04
C LEU A 10 35.67 35.31 -32.58
N THR A 11 36.59 34.88 -31.72
CA THR A 11 37.65 33.93 -32.06
C THR A 11 37.05 32.52 -32.04
N LEU A 12 36.86 31.92 -33.22
CA LEU A 12 36.45 30.54 -33.39
C LEU A 12 37.64 29.62 -33.06
N VAL A 13 37.67 29.06 -31.85
CA VAL A 13 38.57 27.96 -31.53
C VAL A 13 37.92 26.68 -32.06
N LEU A 14 38.41 26.20 -33.22
CA LEU A 14 38.16 24.85 -33.69
C LEU A 14 38.94 23.87 -32.80
N THR A 15 38.34 23.46 -31.68
CA THR A 15 38.79 22.23 -31.02
C THR A 15 38.36 21.07 -31.90
N SER A 16 39.34 20.33 -32.41
CA SER A 16 39.15 19.01 -32.98
C SER A 16 38.41 18.16 -31.94
N GLY A 17 37.12 17.91 -32.18
CA GLY A 17 36.34 16.97 -31.38
C GLY A 17 37.00 15.60 -31.50
N ALA A 18 37.76 15.21 -30.48
CA ALA A 18 37.94 13.81 -30.19
C ALA A 18 36.53 13.23 -30.08
N VAL A 19 36.21 12.27 -30.95
CA VAL A 19 35.02 11.44 -30.79
C VAL A 19 35.22 10.75 -29.45
N ALA A 20 34.56 11.26 -28.41
CA ALA A 20 34.43 10.52 -27.17
C ALA A 20 33.75 9.21 -27.56
N ASP A 21 34.42 8.08 -27.33
CA ASP A 21 33.79 6.77 -27.45
C ASP A 21 32.49 6.85 -26.63
N SER A 22 31.34 6.85 -27.32
CA SER A 22 30.06 6.93 -26.65
C SER A 22 29.89 5.63 -25.88
N VAL A 23 30.11 5.68 -24.56
CA VAL A 23 29.90 4.54 -23.66
C VAL A 23 28.48 4.05 -23.91
N THR A 24 28.37 2.81 -24.39
CA THR A 24 27.06 2.22 -24.70
C THR A 24 26.27 2.09 -23.41
N PRO A 25 25.07 2.70 -23.31
CA PRO A 25 24.28 2.62 -22.08
C PRO A 25 23.95 1.18 -21.71
N LYS A 26 24.11 0.84 -20.43
CA LYS A 26 23.66 -0.45 -19.89
C LYS A 26 22.14 -0.53 -19.96
N LYS A 27 21.59 -1.67 -20.34
CA LYS A 27 20.15 -1.88 -20.43
C LYS A 27 19.65 -2.65 -19.21
N VAL A 28 18.71 -2.06 -18.47
CA VAL A 28 18.09 -2.70 -17.29
C VAL A 28 16.60 -2.89 -17.54
N GLY A 29 16.12 -4.12 -17.38
CA GLY A 29 14.70 -4.45 -17.47
C GLY A 29 14.10 -4.66 -16.09
N ILE A 30 12.95 -4.06 -15.83
CA ILE A 30 12.21 -4.19 -14.57
C ILE A 30 10.83 -4.76 -14.90
N ILE A 31 10.48 -5.89 -14.29
CA ILE A 31 9.23 -6.59 -14.53
C ILE A 31 8.25 -6.29 -13.39
N GLY A 32 7.25 -5.46 -13.66
CA GLY A 32 6.26 -4.96 -12.71
C GLY A 32 6.42 -3.47 -12.42
N GLY A 33 5.33 -2.71 -12.58
CA GLY A 33 5.22 -1.27 -12.33
C GLY A 33 4.54 -0.94 -11.00
N GLY A 34 4.68 -1.79 -9.99
CA GLY A 34 4.28 -1.48 -8.61
C GLY A 34 5.32 -0.61 -7.89
N ILE A 35 5.09 -0.32 -6.60
CA ILE A 35 6.01 0.47 -5.77
C ILE A 35 7.45 -0.05 -5.79
N SER A 36 7.64 -1.38 -5.78
CA SER A 36 8.97 -1.98 -5.88
C SER A 36 9.64 -1.68 -7.23
N GLY A 37 8.92 -1.81 -8.34
CA GLY A 37 9.49 -1.57 -9.66
C GLY A 37 9.77 -0.09 -9.94
N ALA A 38 8.85 0.78 -9.54
CA ALA A 38 9.01 2.22 -9.67
C ALA A 38 10.21 2.72 -8.84
N SER A 39 10.30 2.33 -7.56
CA SER A 39 11.42 2.73 -6.70
C SER A 39 12.74 2.09 -7.12
N ALA A 40 12.74 0.82 -7.57
CA ALA A 40 13.93 0.19 -8.12
C ALA A 40 14.45 0.94 -9.35
N ALA A 41 13.57 1.35 -10.27
CA ALA A 41 13.95 2.15 -11.43
C ALA A 41 14.62 3.47 -11.01
N TYR A 42 14.02 4.16 -10.03
CA TYR A 42 14.57 5.40 -9.48
C TYR A 42 15.97 5.20 -8.88
N TYR A 43 16.14 4.22 -7.99
CA TYR A 43 17.42 3.97 -7.32
C TYR A 43 18.49 3.42 -8.27
N VAL A 44 18.13 2.62 -9.28
CA VAL A 44 19.07 2.20 -10.33
C VAL A 44 19.55 3.40 -11.12
N ASN A 45 18.65 4.29 -11.54
CA ASN A 45 19.04 5.51 -12.26
C ASN A 45 19.98 6.37 -11.40
N GLU A 46 19.63 6.63 -10.14
CA GLU A 46 20.44 7.41 -9.20
C GLU A 46 21.84 6.80 -9.02
N GLY A 47 21.93 5.50 -8.76
CA GLY A 47 23.20 4.81 -8.54
C GLY A 47 24.08 4.75 -9.79
N MET A 48 23.50 4.54 -10.97
CA MET A 48 24.24 4.53 -12.25
C MET A 48 24.76 5.92 -12.62
N VAL A 49 23.99 6.98 -12.34
CA VAL A 49 24.46 8.38 -12.48
C VAL A 49 25.61 8.66 -11.54
N ALA A 50 25.51 8.25 -10.26
CA ALA A 50 26.59 8.41 -9.29
C ALA A 50 27.87 7.64 -9.71
N ALA A 51 27.71 6.48 -10.35
CA ALA A 51 28.79 5.69 -10.94
C ALA A 51 29.26 6.18 -12.32
N SER A 52 28.74 7.31 -12.83
CA SER A 52 29.06 7.86 -14.16
C SER A 52 28.89 6.85 -15.31
N THR A 53 27.95 5.91 -15.17
CA THR A 53 27.67 4.87 -16.16
C THR A 53 26.30 5.11 -16.79
N PRO A 54 26.20 5.39 -18.11
CA PRO A 54 24.91 5.59 -18.76
C PRO A 54 24.03 4.34 -18.66
N VAL A 55 22.73 4.52 -18.40
CA VAL A 55 21.76 3.42 -18.27
C VAL A 55 20.45 3.75 -19.00
N ASN A 56 19.86 2.74 -19.63
CA ASN A 56 18.52 2.77 -20.20
C ASN A 56 17.66 1.76 -19.43
N ILE A 57 16.65 2.26 -18.71
CA ILE A 57 15.76 1.44 -17.88
C ILE A 57 14.42 1.26 -18.61
N THR A 58 13.90 0.03 -18.63
CA THR A 58 12.55 -0.27 -19.14
C THR A 58 11.73 -0.95 -18.05
N ILE A 59 10.53 -0.42 -17.78
CA ILE A 59 9.55 -1.04 -16.88
C ILE A 59 8.49 -1.73 -17.74
N PHE A 60 8.34 -3.03 -17.57
CA PHE A 60 7.26 -3.83 -18.17
C PHE A 60 6.11 -3.97 -17.18
N GLU A 61 4.99 -3.30 -17.44
CA GLU A 61 3.77 -3.38 -16.63
C GLU A 61 2.67 -4.07 -17.43
N LYS A 62 2.13 -5.16 -16.87
CA LYS A 62 1.12 -5.99 -17.55
C LYS A 62 -0.24 -5.30 -17.64
N ASN A 63 -0.55 -4.42 -16.69
CA ASN A 63 -1.80 -3.67 -16.64
C ASN A 63 -1.69 -2.38 -17.46
N ASN A 64 -2.83 -1.71 -17.65
CA ASN A 64 -2.91 -0.41 -18.33
C ASN A 64 -2.57 0.78 -17.40
N HIS A 65 -1.99 0.53 -16.22
CA HIS A 65 -1.65 1.56 -15.23
C HIS A 65 -0.45 1.15 -14.36
N ILE A 66 0.26 2.14 -13.82
CA ILE A 66 1.26 1.98 -12.75
C ILE A 66 0.57 1.90 -11.38
N GLY A 67 1.19 1.22 -10.41
CA GLY A 67 0.73 1.18 -9.02
C GLY A 67 0.72 -0.22 -8.40
N GLY A 68 0.48 -1.26 -9.20
CA GLY A 68 0.28 -2.61 -8.68
C GLY A 68 -0.83 -2.65 -7.62
N ARG A 69 -0.50 -3.09 -6.40
CA ARG A 69 -1.45 -3.11 -5.24
C ARG A 69 -1.70 -1.74 -4.61
N VAL A 70 -0.95 -0.71 -5.02
CA VAL A 70 -1.22 0.69 -4.68
C VAL A 70 -2.10 1.26 -5.78
N GLU A 71 -3.38 0.96 -5.71
CA GLU A 71 -4.38 1.29 -6.73
C GLU A 71 -5.51 2.08 -6.09
N SER A 72 -5.92 3.17 -6.75
CA SER A 72 -7.04 3.99 -6.32
C SER A 72 -8.20 3.87 -7.31
N VAL A 73 -9.43 3.89 -6.80
CA VAL A 73 -10.66 3.90 -7.61
C VAL A 73 -11.30 5.28 -7.59
N ASN A 74 -11.82 5.73 -8.73
CA ASN A 74 -12.58 6.97 -8.82
C ASN A 74 -13.99 6.77 -8.27
N LEU A 75 -14.48 7.76 -7.53
CA LEU A 75 -15.91 7.86 -7.23
C LEU A 75 -16.66 8.36 -8.49
N PRO A 76 -17.74 7.70 -8.94
CA PRO A 76 -18.48 8.14 -10.11
C PRO A 76 -18.98 9.57 -9.98
N GLY A 77 -18.84 10.36 -11.04
CA GLY A 77 -19.36 11.74 -11.08
C GLY A 77 -18.52 12.76 -10.31
N THR A 78 -17.43 12.36 -9.63
CA THR A 78 -16.57 13.28 -8.87
C THR A 78 -15.09 13.12 -9.23
N SER A 79 -14.25 14.03 -8.74
CA SER A 79 -12.79 13.95 -8.87
C SER A 79 -12.13 13.17 -7.73
N GLN A 80 -12.91 12.64 -6.79
CA GLN A 80 -12.38 11.96 -5.61
C GLN A 80 -11.90 10.54 -5.95
N LYS A 81 -10.81 10.14 -5.31
CA LYS A 81 -10.22 8.81 -5.46
C LYS A 81 -9.97 8.18 -4.09
N PHE A 82 -10.14 6.87 -4.03
CA PHE A 82 -9.99 6.09 -2.80
C PHE A 82 -9.09 4.90 -3.02
N ASP A 83 -8.15 4.67 -2.10
CA ASP A 83 -7.22 3.54 -2.20
C ASP A 83 -7.92 2.21 -1.93
N THR A 84 -7.85 1.33 -2.93
CA THR A 84 -8.37 -0.03 -2.85
C THR A 84 -7.44 -0.96 -2.08
N GLY A 85 -6.16 -0.59 -1.95
CA GLY A 85 -5.12 -1.37 -1.28
C GLY A 85 -4.40 -0.54 -0.21
N ALA A 86 -3.08 -0.37 -0.37
CA ALA A 86 -2.23 0.35 0.58
C ALA A 86 -2.74 1.79 0.80
N SER A 87 -3.41 2.03 1.93
CA SER A 87 -4.13 3.27 2.21
C SER A 87 -3.38 4.23 3.13
N ILE A 88 -2.37 3.73 3.88
CA ILE A 88 -1.60 4.53 4.84
C ILE A 88 -0.10 4.23 4.76
N PHE A 89 0.69 5.20 5.18
CA PHE A 89 2.09 5.08 5.61
C PHE A 89 2.29 5.92 6.88
N VAL A 90 3.47 5.90 7.49
CA VAL A 90 3.75 6.68 8.72
C VAL A 90 4.91 7.65 8.53
N ASP A 91 4.98 8.69 9.35
CA ASP A 91 6.01 9.74 9.30
C ASP A 91 7.45 9.23 9.46
N ILE A 92 7.66 8.09 10.13
CA ILE A 92 8.96 7.42 10.23
C ILE A 92 9.35 6.58 8.99
N ASN A 93 8.49 6.48 7.96
CA ASN A 93 8.82 5.80 6.70
C ASN A 93 9.66 6.72 5.81
N HIS A 94 10.99 6.66 5.98
CA HIS A 94 11.91 7.61 5.36
C HIS A 94 11.76 7.67 3.83
N ASN A 95 11.71 6.54 3.12
CA ASN A 95 11.72 6.56 1.66
C ASN A 95 10.40 7.09 1.09
N ILE A 96 9.26 6.59 1.57
CA ILE A 96 7.93 6.99 1.08
C ILE A 96 7.64 8.47 1.37
N VAL A 97 8.00 8.94 2.58
CA VAL A 97 7.89 10.36 2.95
C VAL A 97 8.81 11.22 2.08
N ASP A 98 10.05 10.81 1.86
CA ASP A 98 10.98 11.53 0.98
C ASP A 98 10.47 11.59 -0.46
N PHE A 99 9.92 10.50 -0.99
CA PHE A 99 9.33 10.49 -2.33
C PHE A 99 8.12 11.42 -2.42
N ALA A 100 7.24 11.41 -1.41
CA ALA A 100 6.09 12.31 -1.37
C ALA A 100 6.53 13.78 -1.40
N HIS A 101 7.56 14.14 -0.62
CA HIS A 101 8.14 15.49 -0.64
C HIS A 101 8.81 15.84 -1.97
N LYS A 102 9.60 14.93 -2.55
CA LYS A 102 10.24 15.13 -3.88
C LYS A 102 9.22 15.40 -4.99
N LEU A 103 8.04 14.78 -4.89
CA LEU A 103 6.93 14.93 -5.83
C LEU A 103 6.02 16.12 -5.52
N GLY A 104 6.20 16.80 -4.38
CA GLY A 104 5.31 17.87 -3.95
C GLY A 104 3.87 17.40 -3.68
N LEU A 105 3.69 16.14 -3.27
CA LEU A 105 2.38 15.56 -2.99
C LEU A 105 1.79 16.12 -1.69
N ASP A 106 0.48 16.34 -1.71
CA ASP A 106 -0.29 16.75 -0.54
C ASP A 106 -0.48 15.54 0.39
N ILE A 107 0.35 15.47 1.43
CA ILE A 107 0.32 14.43 2.46
C ILE A 107 -0.15 15.00 3.79
N GLY A 108 -1.04 14.27 4.47
CA GLY A 108 -1.62 14.74 5.72
C GLY A 108 -2.08 13.62 6.64
N SER A 109 -2.21 13.96 7.91
CA SER A 109 -2.70 13.09 8.98
C SER A 109 -4.20 13.24 9.25
N LYS A 110 -4.89 14.18 8.57
CA LYS A 110 -6.28 14.50 8.88
C LYS A 110 -7.24 13.67 8.06
N ASP A 111 -7.97 12.82 8.78
CA ASP A 111 -9.19 12.16 8.32
C ASP A 111 -10.18 13.22 7.79
N PRO A 112 -10.68 13.11 6.53
CA PRO A 112 -11.68 14.03 5.99
C PRO A 112 -12.97 14.08 6.83
N ASN A 113 -13.17 13.14 7.76
CA ASN A 113 -14.38 12.99 8.56
C ASN A 113 -14.42 13.76 9.89
N THR A 114 -13.52 14.72 10.14
CA THR A 114 -13.53 15.57 11.37
C THR A 114 -14.79 16.42 11.56
N ALA A 115 -15.77 16.31 10.67
CA ALA A 115 -16.95 17.13 10.60
C ALA A 115 -18.20 16.48 11.24
N VAL A 116 -18.03 15.37 11.98
CA VAL A 116 -19.10 14.64 12.69
C VAL A 116 -18.64 14.17 14.08
N ASP A 117 -19.56 14.13 15.03
CA ASP A 117 -19.30 13.78 16.45
C ASP A 117 -19.34 12.25 16.72
N ASN A 118 -19.27 11.44 15.67
CA ASN A 118 -19.27 9.98 15.79
C ASN A 118 -17.94 9.47 16.38
N PRO A 119 -17.95 8.35 17.14
CA PRO A 119 -16.72 7.70 17.55
C PRO A 119 -15.85 7.33 16.34
N THR A 120 -14.53 7.43 16.48
CA THR A 120 -13.60 7.16 15.38
C THR A 120 -13.52 5.68 15.05
N THR A 121 -13.44 4.80 16.05
CA THR A 121 -13.24 3.35 15.83
C THR A 121 -14.00 2.50 16.86
N GLY A 122 -14.69 1.47 16.40
CA GLY A 122 -15.35 0.46 17.24
C GLY A 122 -14.75 -0.92 17.04
N VAL A 123 -14.48 -1.61 18.14
CA VAL A 123 -14.05 -3.02 18.14
C VAL A 123 -15.28 -3.89 18.11
N TRP A 124 -15.54 -4.64 17.05
CA TRP A 124 -16.73 -5.49 16.92
C TRP A 124 -16.41 -6.96 17.21
N ASP A 125 -17.09 -7.54 18.21
CA ASP A 125 -16.91 -8.95 18.58
C ASP A 125 -17.85 -9.92 17.85
N GLY A 126 -18.71 -9.41 16.97
CA GLY A 126 -19.80 -10.16 16.34
C GLY A 126 -21.17 -9.90 16.94
N THR A 127 -21.22 -9.30 18.14
CA THR A 127 -22.47 -9.09 18.90
C THR A 127 -22.61 -7.69 19.50
N GLN A 128 -21.50 -7.08 19.90
CA GLN A 128 -21.43 -5.76 20.52
C GLN A 128 -20.07 -5.11 20.28
N PHE A 129 -19.93 -3.87 20.75
CA PHE A 129 -18.65 -3.17 20.80
C PHE A 129 -18.02 -3.27 22.19
N PRO A 130 -17.13 -4.24 22.48
CA PRO A 130 -16.41 -4.31 23.75
C PRO A 130 -15.55 -3.08 24.05
N PHE A 131 -15.09 -2.38 23.01
CA PHE A 131 -14.32 -1.15 23.15
C PHE A 131 -14.60 -0.19 21.99
N VAL A 132 -14.61 1.10 22.28
CA VAL A 132 -14.87 2.18 21.31
C VAL A 132 -13.89 3.31 21.57
N PHE A 133 -13.17 3.71 20.53
CA PHE A 133 -12.34 4.91 20.48
C PHE A 133 -13.21 6.08 20.02
N THR A 134 -13.25 7.12 20.82
CA THR A 134 -14.03 8.33 20.59
C THR A 134 -13.30 9.33 19.71
N GLY A 135 -11.97 9.23 19.61
CA GLY A 135 -11.12 10.25 18.97
C GLY A 135 -10.75 11.39 19.92
N ASN A 136 -11.14 11.30 21.19
CA ASN A 136 -10.65 12.17 22.26
C ASN A 136 -9.65 11.38 23.10
N ASP A 137 -8.36 11.69 22.93
CA ASP A 137 -7.26 10.96 23.59
C ASP A 137 -7.46 10.83 25.10
N THR A 138 -7.95 11.88 25.78
CA THR A 138 -8.17 11.83 27.24
C THR A 138 -9.26 10.82 27.63
N VAL A 139 -10.35 10.79 26.87
CA VAL A 139 -11.46 9.84 27.11
C VAL A 139 -11.02 8.42 26.77
N ASP A 140 -10.33 8.26 25.65
CA ASP A 140 -9.89 6.96 25.14
C ASP A 140 -8.82 6.36 26.07
N ASP A 141 -7.85 7.15 26.54
CA ASP A 141 -6.84 6.75 27.52
C ASP A 141 -7.48 6.37 28.86
N THR A 142 -8.47 7.14 29.32
CA THR A 142 -9.18 6.83 30.58
C THR A 142 -9.95 5.51 30.46
N ASN A 143 -10.66 5.31 29.36
CA ASN A 143 -11.41 4.07 29.10
C ASN A 143 -10.47 2.88 28.94
N ALA A 144 -9.36 3.06 28.22
CA ALA A 144 -8.33 2.04 28.04
C ALA A 144 -7.69 1.68 29.39
N TYR A 145 -7.30 2.66 30.20
CA TYR A 145 -6.73 2.42 31.53
C TYR A 145 -7.69 1.65 32.43
N ASN A 146 -8.96 2.05 32.49
CA ASN A 146 -9.97 1.39 33.32
C ASN A 146 -10.24 -0.06 32.90
N ARG A 147 -10.13 -0.35 31.59
CA ARG A 147 -10.41 -1.69 31.05
C ARG A 147 -9.19 -2.60 31.05
N TYR A 148 -8.02 -2.05 30.74
CA TYR A 148 -6.82 -2.81 30.43
C TYR A 148 -5.72 -2.69 31.49
N GLY A 149 -5.76 -1.64 32.32
CA GLY A 149 -4.62 -1.21 33.13
C GLY A 149 -3.49 -0.63 32.28
N SER A 150 -2.35 -0.32 32.91
CA SER A 150 -1.17 0.26 32.22
C SER A 150 -0.12 -0.77 31.80
N ASP A 151 -0.05 -1.91 32.49
CA ASP A 151 1.12 -2.81 32.38
C ASP A 151 1.21 -3.49 31.01
N THR A 152 0.10 -4.03 30.50
CA THR A 152 0.08 -4.69 29.19
C THR A 152 0.22 -3.69 28.03
N PRO A 153 -0.52 -2.57 27.99
CA PRO A 153 -0.29 -1.54 26.97
C PRO A 153 1.14 -1.01 26.97
N GLY A 154 1.70 -0.71 28.14
CA GLY A 154 3.08 -0.22 28.27
C GLY A 154 4.13 -1.24 27.81
N ALA A 155 3.94 -2.52 28.14
CA ALA A 155 4.82 -3.60 27.67
C ALA A 155 4.77 -3.76 26.15
N VAL A 156 3.57 -3.74 25.55
CA VAL A 156 3.40 -3.84 24.08
C VAL A 156 3.98 -2.61 23.37
N TYR A 157 3.77 -1.40 23.91
CA TYR A 157 4.33 -0.17 23.37
C TYR A 157 5.87 -0.21 23.38
N THR A 158 6.47 -0.51 24.53
CA THR A 158 7.94 -0.60 24.68
C THR A 158 8.51 -1.64 23.73
N PHE A 159 7.91 -2.84 23.70
CA PHE A 159 8.31 -3.90 22.79
C PHE A 159 8.23 -3.46 21.33
N SER A 160 7.16 -2.78 20.92
CA SER A 160 7.00 -2.32 19.53
C SER A 160 8.06 -1.25 19.20
N LEU A 161 8.22 -0.25 20.06
CA LEU A 161 9.15 0.85 19.86
C LEU A 161 10.61 0.38 19.76
N ASP A 162 11.05 -0.50 20.65
CA ASP A 162 12.41 -1.04 20.64
C ASP A 162 12.72 -1.75 19.31
N ASN A 163 11.78 -2.54 18.80
CA ASN A 163 11.97 -3.30 17.56
C ASN A 163 11.82 -2.45 16.29
N VAL A 164 11.02 -1.38 16.34
CA VAL A 164 11.02 -0.36 15.30
C VAL A 164 12.37 0.31 15.22
N ASN A 165 12.93 0.74 16.35
CA ASN A 165 14.23 1.40 16.38
C ASN A 165 15.35 0.51 15.81
N LYS A 166 15.29 -0.80 16.05
CA LYS A 166 16.16 -1.78 15.40
C LYS A 166 15.95 -1.84 13.89
N TYR A 167 14.70 -1.93 13.43
CA TYR A 167 14.37 -1.93 12.00
C TYR A 167 14.84 -0.64 11.29
N LEU A 168 14.70 0.53 11.93
CA LEU A 168 15.15 1.81 11.37
C LEU A 168 16.67 1.85 11.13
N GLN A 169 17.47 0.96 11.74
CA GLN A 169 18.89 0.85 11.41
C GLN A 169 19.14 0.38 9.96
N THR A 170 18.13 -0.22 9.31
CA THR A 170 18.20 -0.63 7.90
C THR A 170 18.57 0.53 6.98
N TYR A 171 18.11 1.75 7.26
CA TYR A 171 18.44 2.94 6.44
C TYR A 171 19.91 3.35 6.53
N ASN A 172 20.61 2.92 7.59
CA ASN A 172 22.02 3.23 7.81
C ASN A 172 22.97 2.19 7.20
N LEU A 173 22.44 1.12 6.60
CA LEU A 173 23.25 0.08 5.98
C LEU A 173 23.94 0.59 4.71
N THR A 174 25.26 0.64 4.74
CA THR A 174 26.11 1.03 3.60
C THR A 174 26.38 -0.15 2.67
N THR A 175 26.53 -1.35 3.22
CA THR A 175 26.70 -2.60 2.46
C THR A 175 25.33 -3.20 2.13
N PRO A 176 25.08 -3.58 0.87
CA PRO A 176 23.85 -4.28 0.53
C PRO A 176 23.80 -5.68 1.15
N PHE A 177 22.60 -6.15 1.47
CA PHE A 177 22.34 -7.50 1.97
C PHE A 177 21.88 -8.42 0.84
N ASN A 178 22.24 -9.72 0.89
CA ASN A 178 21.87 -10.69 -0.14
C ASN A 178 20.64 -11.51 0.26
N THR A 179 20.45 -11.70 1.56
CA THR A 179 19.33 -12.44 2.14
C THR A 179 18.61 -11.62 3.21
N ILE A 180 17.40 -12.03 3.57
CA ILE A 180 16.70 -11.43 4.71
C ILE A 180 17.44 -11.74 6.02
N GLY A 181 18.04 -12.94 6.15
CA GLY A 181 18.86 -13.29 7.32
C GLY A 181 20.05 -12.33 7.54
N ASP A 182 20.71 -11.89 6.46
CA ASP A 182 21.77 -10.88 6.54
C ASP A 182 21.26 -9.57 7.17
N LEU A 183 20.09 -9.11 6.72
CA LEU A 183 19.45 -7.89 7.25
C LEU A 183 19.08 -8.06 8.73
N LEU A 184 18.45 -9.17 9.09
CA LEU A 184 18.04 -9.44 10.46
C LEU A 184 19.25 -9.49 11.39
N THR A 185 20.35 -10.09 10.94
CA THR A 185 21.62 -10.12 11.69
C THR A 185 22.18 -8.71 11.87
N ALA A 186 22.17 -7.90 10.79
CA ALA A 186 22.69 -6.53 10.83
C ALA A 186 21.85 -5.57 11.70
N THR A 187 20.59 -5.90 11.96
CA THR A 187 19.63 -5.06 12.71
C THR A 187 19.26 -5.65 14.08
N ASP A 188 19.87 -6.76 14.51
CA ASP A 188 19.55 -7.46 15.76
C ASP A 188 18.08 -7.94 15.86
N LEU A 189 17.56 -8.49 14.77
CA LEU A 189 16.17 -8.96 14.61
C LEU A 189 16.03 -10.47 14.31
N SER A 190 17.11 -11.26 14.29
CA SER A 190 17.08 -12.68 13.86
C SER A 190 16.14 -13.60 14.66
N GLY A 191 15.80 -13.25 15.91
CA GLY A 191 14.89 -14.05 16.76
C GLY A 191 13.39 -13.82 16.52
N PHE A 192 13.01 -12.88 15.65
CA PHE A 192 11.62 -12.42 15.54
C PHE A 192 10.76 -13.20 14.56
N LEU A 193 11.38 -13.89 13.61
CA LEU A 193 10.65 -14.58 12.55
C LEU A 193 10.37 -16.03 12.90
N THR A 194 10.98 -16.57 13.96
CA THR A 194 10.74 -17.93 14.43
C THR A 194 9.64 -18.03 15.49
N LYS A 195 8.98 -16.92 15.82
CA LYS A 195 7.89 -16.87 16.80
C LYS A 195 6.67 -16.13 16.26
N THR A 196 5.50 -16.67 16.56
CA THR A 196 4.21 -16.00 16.36
C THR A 196 4.07 -14.80 17.31
N ALA A 197 3.18 -13.88 16.98
CA ALA A 197 2.83 -12.78 17.87
C ALA A 197 2.26 -13.29 19.20
N SER A 198 1.42 -14.32 19.19
CA SER A 198 0.90 -14.95 20.41
C SER A 198 1.99 -15.49 21.33
N GLU A 199 3.03 -16.16 20.78
CA GLU A 199 4.13 -16.70 21.60
C GLU A 199 4.95 -15.60 22.27
N VAL A 200 5.18 -14.49 21.56
CA VAL A 200 5.89 -13.33 22.13
C VAL A 200 5.03 -12.61 23.17
N LEU A 201 3.75 -12.38 22.90
CA LEU A 201 2.85 -11.70 23.83
C LEU A 201 2.62 -12.53 25.11
N ALA A 202 2.68 -13.86 25.01
CA ALA A 202 2.60 -14.75 26.17
C ALA A 202 3.78 -14.61 27.14
N THR A 203 4.89 -13.97 26.74
CA THR A 203 6.02 -13.70 27.66
C THR A 203 5.79 -12.46 28.53
N ILE A 204 4.74 -11.67 28.26
CA ILE A 204 4.39 -10.50 29.09
C ILE A 204 3.73 -11.00 30.38
N PRO A 205 4.32 -10.76 31.57
CA PRO A 205 3.73 -11.20 32.83
C PRO A 205 2.33 -10.62 33.05
N ASN A 206 1.36 -11.46 33.43
CA ASN A 206 -0.01 -11.06 33.70
C ASN A 206 -0.67 -10.24 32.55
N ALA A 207 -0.33 -10.56 31.30
CA ALA A 207 -0.86 -9.86 30.13
C ALA A 207 -2.41 -9.85 30.12
N ASN A 208 -2.99 -8.65 30.00
CA ASN A 208 -4.42 -8.45 29.88
C ASN A 208 -4.89 -8.96 28.51
N GLN A 209 -5.59 -10.09 28.53
CA GLN A 209 -6.04 -10.77 27.30
C GLN A 209 -7.04 -9.94 26.50
N ASN A 210 -7.82 -9.07 27.16
CA ASN A 210 -8.74 -8.19 26.44
C ASN A 210 -7.97 -7.14 25.63
N TYR A 211 -6.88 -6.59 26.17
CA TYR A 211 -6.03 -5.66 25.41
C TYR A 211 -5.42 -6.32 24.18
N LEU A 212 -4.90 -7.53 24.32
CA LEU A 212 -4.33 -8.28 23.19
C LEU A 212 -5.38 -8.54 22.10
N LYS A 213 -6.60 -8.92 22.49
CA LYS A 213 -7.70 -9.21 21.56
C LYS A 213 -8.32 -7.95 20.92
N GLU A 214 -8.48 -6.89 21.71
CA GLU A 214 -9.32 -5.74 21.36
C GLU A 214 -8.50 -4.55 20.84
N VAL A 215 -7.17 -4.56 21.00
CA VAL A 215 -6.27 -3.51 20.50
C VAL A 215 -5.20 -4.10 19.59
N VAL A 216 -4.49 -5.14 20.02
CA VAL A 216 -3.35 -5.68 19.24
C VAL A 216 -3.84 -6.51 18.04
N GLU A 217 -4.74 -7.47 18.26
CA GLU A 217 -5.23 -8.37 17.21
C GLU A 217 -6.03 -7.65 16.12
N ILE A 218 -6.83 -6.65 16.48
CA ILE A 218 -7.60 -5.90 15.46
C ILE A 218 -6.67 -5.22 14.46
N SER A 219 -5.53 -4.70 14.90
CA SER A 219 -4.55 -4.05 14.04
C SER A 219 -3.86 -5.05 13.11
N THR A 220 -3.50 -6.25 13.58
CA THR A 220 -2.94 -7.29 12.69
C THR A 220 -3.95 -7.74 11.66
N ARG A 221 -5.23 -7.81 12.04
CA ARG A 221 -6.31 -8.22 11.12
C ARG A 221 -6.63 -7.15 10.08
N VAL A 222 -6.66 -5.88 10.47
CA VAL A 222 -6.90 -4.78 9.52
C VAL A 222 -5.73 -4.63 8.56
N ASN A 223 -4.50 -4.74 9.05
CA ASN A 223 -3.29 -4.47 8.25
C ASN A 223 -2.81 -5.67 7.44
N TYR A 224 -3.07 -6.91 7.89
CA TYR A 224 -2.54 -8.13 7.25
C TYR A 224 -3.55 -9.26 7.09
N ALA A 225 -4.82 -9.05 7.49
CA ALA A 225 -5.87 -10.07 7.49
C ALA A 225 -5.48 -11.36 8.25
N GLN A 226 -4.61 -11.23 9.26
CA GLN A 226 -4.06 -12.33 10.05
C GLN A 226 -4.25 -12.08 11.56
N SER A 227 -4.49 -13.14 12.32
CA SER A 227 -4.62 -13.08 13.78
C SER A 227 -3.27 -13.27 14.46
N LEU A 228 -3.21 -13.00 15.77
CA LEU A 228 -1.99 -13.13 16.58
C LEU A 228 -1.41 -14.55 16.59
N ALA A 229 -2.28 -15.55 16.42
CA ALA A 229 -1.87 -16.97 16.44
C ALA A 229 -1.10 -17.40 15.19
N GLY A 230 -1.26 -16.70 14.06
CA GLY A 230 -0.62 -17.06 12.79
C GLY A 230 0.49 -16.10 12.37
N ILE A 231 0.33 -14.80 12.61
CA ILE A 231 1.31 -13.78 12.21
C ILE A 231 2.59 -13.88 13.04
N HIS A 232 3.76 -13.82 12.42
CA HIS A 232 5.04 -13.73 13.11
C HIS A 232 5.17 -12.40 13.87
N ALA A 233 6.04 -12.37 14.89
CA ALA A 233 6.13 -11.25 15.83
C ALA A 233 6.41 -9.90 15.15
N MET A 234 7.29 -9.86 14.14
CA MET A 234 7.56 -8.62 13.42
C MET A 234 6.36 -8.07 12.63
N GLY A 235 5.53 -8.93 12.05
CA GLY A 235 4.30 -8.52 11.36
C GLY A 235 3.31 -7.87 12.32
N MET A 236 3.24 -8.39 13.55
CA MET A 236 2.51 -7.75 14.63
C MET A 236 3.11 -6.40 15.02
N VAL A 237 4.42 -6.29 15.23
CA VAL A 237 5.07 -5.00 15.52
C VAL A 237 4.73 -3.95 14.46
N ILE A 238 4.86 -4.27 13.18
CA ILE A 238 4.54 -3.34 12.09
C ILE A 238 3.05 -2.96 12.08
N SER A 239 2.15 -3.87 12.46
CA SER A 239 0.74 -3.52 12.58
C SER A 239 0.45 -2.49 13.67
N GLN A 240 1.35 -2.33 14.65
CA GLN A 240 1.24 -1.36 15.74
C GLN A 240 1.89 -0.01 15.40
N MET A 241 2.40 0.20 14.18
CA MET A 241 3.07 1.47 13.80
C MET A 241 2.22 2.71 14.08
N PRO A 242 0.91 2.71 13.81
CA PRO A 242 0.07 3.87 14.13
C PRO A 242 0.04 4.26 15.61
N ASN A 243 0.47 3.39 16.53
CA ASN A 243 0.54 3.69 17.97
C ASN A 243 1.85 4.38 18.37
N VAL A 244 2.87 4.36 17.52
CA VAL A 244 4.21 4.91 17.80
C VAL A 244 4.65 5.98 16.79
N ALA A 245 3.86 6.20 15.74
CA ALA A 245 4.17 7.08 14.62
C ALA A 245 2.90 7.68 14.02
N THR A 246 3.02 8.85 13.39
CA THR A 246 1.86 9.55 12.81
C THR A 246 1.45 8.90 11.49
N SER A 247 0.20 8.47 11.38
CA SER A 247 -0.34 7.96 10.12
C SER A 247 -0.55 9.07 9.10
N MET A 248 -0.23 8.77 7.84
CA MET A 248 -0.26 9.68 6.71
C MET A 248 -0.84 8.98 5.48
N HIS A 249 -1.38 9.77 4.55
CA HIS A 249 -1.80 9.34 3.23
C HIS A 249 -1.61 10.47 2.22
N VAL A 250 -1.56 10.12 0.93
CA VAL A 250 -1.59 11.11 -0.17
C VAL A 250 -3.04 11.48 -0.45
N ARG A 251 -3.35 12.78 -0.51
CA ARG A 251 -4.69 13.26 -0.89
C ARG A 251 -5.05 12.79 -2.30
N ASN A 252 -6.24 12.23 -2.45
CA ASN A 252 -6.72 11.58 -3.68
C ASN A 252 -5.94 10.29 -4.07
N GLY A 253 -5.35 9.61 -3.10
CA GLY A 253 -4.89 8.23 -3.24
C GLY A 253 -3.38 8.09 -3.47
N ASN A 254 -2.82 7.06 -2.83
CA ASN A 254 -1.40 6.74 -2.82
C ASN A 254 -0.88 6.26 -4.19
N GLN A 255 -1.74 5.90 -5.14
CA GLN A 255 -1.30 5.50 -6.48
C GLN A 255 -0.49 6.60 -7.19
N GLN A 256 -0.79 7.87 -6.92
CA GLN A 256 -0.06 9.03 -7.46
C GLN A 256 1.42 9.03 -7.04
N LEU A 257 1.72 8.53 -5.84
CA LEU A 257 3.09 8.36 -5.37
C LEU A 257 3.85 7.40 -6.29
N VAL A 258 3.28 6.23 -6.59
CA VAL A 258 3.95 5.22 -7.42
C VAL A 258 4.12 5.71 -8.86
N GLN A 259 3.11 6.38 -9.40
CA GLN A 259 3.16 7.00 -10.73
C GLN A 259 4.30 8.04 -10.80
N GLY A 260 4.34 8.96 -9.83
CA GLY A 260 5.37 9.98 -9.76
C GLY A 260 6.77 9.40 -9.60
N ILE A 261 6.97 8.37 -8.76
CA ILE A 261 8.27 7.71 -8.61
C ILE A 261 8.72 7.09 -9.95
N ALA A 262 7.82 6.43 -10.67
CA ALA A 262 8.14 5.85 -11.97
C ALA A 262 8.53 6.92 -12.99
N GLU A 263 7.85 8.07 -13.00
CA GLU A 263 8.19 9.21 -13.86
C GLU A 263 9.53 9.84 -13.48
N LEU A 264 9.78 10.05 -12.18
CA LEU A 264 11.06 10.57 -11.67
C LEU A 264 12.26 9.69 -12.02
N SER A 265 12.04 8.38 -12.23
CA SER A 265 13.11 7.46 -12.60
C SER A 265 13.67 7.69 -14.02
N GLY A 266 12.91 8.37 -14.90
CA GLY A 266 13.26 8.52 -16.31
C GLY A 266 13.17 7.22 -17.13
N ALA A 267 12.61 6.15 -16.57
CA ALA A 267 12.48 4.87 -17.25
C ALA A 267 11.49 4.93 -18.43
N ASN A 268 11.73 4.08 -19.44
CA ASN A 268 10.74 3.79 -20.47
C ASN A 268 9.65 2.88 -19.90
N ILE A 269 8.45 3.43 -19.64
CA ILE A 269 7.32 2.70 -19.07
C ILE A 269 6.49 2.06 -20.19
N GLN A 270 6.40 0.73 -20.20
CA GLN A 270 5.61 -0.04 -21.15
C GLN A 270 4.40 -0.66 -20.45
N LEU A 271 3.25 0.00 -20.56
CA LEU A 271 1.96 -0.52 -20.07
C LEU A 271 1.41 -1.61 -21.00
N ASN A 272 0.45 -2.40 -20.52
CA ASN A 272 -0.14 -3.54 -21.25
C ASN A 272 0.91 -4.53 -21.80
N THR A 273 2.06 -4.62 -21.16
CA THR A 273 3.23 -5.36 -21.65
C THR A 273 3.61 -6.43 -20.64
N ALA A 274 2.82 -7.50 -20.60
CA ALA A 274 3.12 -8.67 -19.79
C ALA A 274 4.37 -9.39 -20.32
N VAL A 275 5.33 -9.69 -19.45
CA VAL A 275 6.45 -10.57 -19.77
C VAL A 275 5.97 -12.03 -19.78
N LYS A 276 6.37 -12.79 -20.79
CA LYS A 276 5.99 -14.20 -20.97
C LYS A 276 7.18 -15.14 -20.80
N LYS A 277 8.38 -14.73 -21.21
CA LYS A 277 9.58 -15.56 -21.16
C LYS A 277 10.82 -14.72 -20.91
N VAL A 278 11.72 -15.24 -20.09
CA VAL A 278 13.05 -14.70 -19.83
C VAL A 278 14.08 -15.79 -20.09
N GLU A 279 15.05 -15.51 -20.94
CA GLU A 279 16.13 -16.43 -21.30
C GLU A 279 17.47 -15.81 -20.93
N LYS A 280 18.26 -16.48 -20.07
CA LYS A 280 19.64 -16.10 -19.80
C LYS A 280 20.52 -16.46 -21.00
N ILE A 281 21.26 -15.48 -21.48
CA ILE A 281 22.25 -15.61 -22.54
C ILE A 281 23.62 -15.43 -21.89
N ALA A 282 24.36 -16.53 -21.76
CA ALA A 282 25.76 -16.50 -21.35
C ALA A 282 26.65 -16.53 -22.59
N SER A 283 27.54 -15.56 -22.71
CA SER A 283 28.59 -15.55 -23.74
C SER A 283 29.74 -16.48 -23.36
N SER A 284 30.56 -16.85 -24.35
CA SER A 284 31.78 -17.65 -24.14
C SER A 284 32.82 -16.95 -23.25
N THR A 285 32.72 -15.63 -23.08
CA THR A 285 33.60 -14.82 -22.21
C THR A 285 33.03 -14.63 -20.80
N GLY A 286 31.87 -15.23 -20.49
CA GLY A 286 31.22 -15.13 -19.19
C GLY A 286 30.31 -13.90 -19.01
N ALA A 287 30.21 -13.01 -20.01
CA ALA A 287 29.22 -11.93 -19.97
C ALA A 287 27.80 -12.50 -20.05
N VAL A 288 26.91 -11.98 -19.20
CA VAL A 288 25.51 -12.39 -19.07
C VAL A 288 24.61 -11.28 -19.59
N GLN A 289 23.61 -11.67 -20.39
CA GLN A 289 22.46 -10.85 -20.76
C GLN A 289 21.18 -11.67 -20.62
N TYR A 290 20.04 -10.98 -20.61
CA TYR A 290 18.73 -11.59 -20.54
C TYR A 290 17.89 -11.16 -21.74
N LYS A 291 17.34 -12.13 -22.46
CA LYS A 291 16.36 -11.92 -23.52
C LYS A 291 14.96 -12.02 -22.92
N VAL A 292 14.22 -10.93 -22.99
CA VAL A 292 12.85 -10.82 -22.51
C VAL A 292 11.90 -10.90 -23.69
N THR A 293 10.92 -11.81 -23.64
CA THR A 293 9.83 -11.92 -24.61
C THR A 293 8.52 -11.56 -23.94
N THR A 294 7.80 -10.60 -24.50
CA THR A 294 6.50 -10.14 -24.03
C THR A 294 5.36 -11.02 -24.57
N ALA A 295 4.16 -10.88 -24.00
CA ALA A 295 2.97 -11.61 -24.44
C ALA A 295 2.56 -11.28 -25.89
N SER A 296 2.88 -10.09 -26.39
CA SER A 296 2.66 -9.70 -27.79
C SER A 296 3.69 -10.30 -28.76
N GLY A 297 4.74 -10.94 -28.24
CA GLY A 297 5.84 -11.51 -29.03
C GLY A 297 7.00 -10.54 -29.28
N ALA A 298 6.94 -9.30 -28.77
CA ALA A 298 8.09 -8.40 -28.83
C ALA A 298 9.23 -8.94 -27.97
N VAL A 299 10.46 -8.78 -28.46
CA VAL A 299 11.69 -9.31 -27.86
C VAL A 299 12.69 -8.18 -27.68
N ASP A 300 13.33 -8.13 -26.51
CA ASP A 300 14.45 -7.23 -26.26
C ASP A 300 15.50 -7.88 -25.32
N THR A 301 16.72 -7.35 -25.30
CA THR A 301 17.82 -7.83 -24.45
C THR A 301 18.26 -6.80 -23.41
N PHE A 302 18.65 -7.28 -22.23
CA PHE A 302 19.04 -6.48 -21.07
C PHE A 302 20.31 -7.04 -20.41
N ASP A 303 21.16 -6.18 -19.87
CA ASP A 303 22.38 -6.55 -19.15
C ASP A 303 22.09 -6.99 -17.71
N ALA A 304 20.95 -6.55 -17.15
CA ALA A 304 20.45 -6.96 -15.85
C ALA A 304 18.92 -6.91 -15.81
N LEU A 305 18.32 -7.71 -14.94
CA LEU A 305 16.87 -7.74 -14.71
C LEU A 305 16.52 -7.60 -13.23
N ILE A 306 15.42 -6.92 -12.96
CA ILE A 306 14.76 -6.91 -11.65
C ILE A 306 13.34 -7.43 -11.83
N MET A 307 13.01 -8.52 -11.14
CA MET A 307 11.62 -8.98 -11.03
C MET A 307 10.96 -8.26 -9.85
N ALA A 308 10.21 -7.20 -10.14
CA ALA A 308 9.58 -6.33 -9.14
C ALA A 308 8.09 -6.60 -8.96
N SER A 309 7.71 -7.88 -9.05
CA SER A 309 6.35 -8.36 -8.83
C SER A 309 6.35 -9.73 -8.16
N PRO A 310 5.46 -10.02 -7.21
CA PRO A 310 5.33 -11.36 -6.66
C PRO A 310 5.04 -12.39 -7.75
N THR A 311 5.67 -13.56 -7.67
CA THR A 311 5.43 -14.67 -8.62
C THR A 311 3.98 -15.13 -8.63
N SER A 312 3.28 -15.00 -7.49
CA SER A 312 1.84 -15.26 -7.32
C SER A 312 0.92 -14.35 -8.15
N THR A 313 1.44 -13.28 -8.76
CA THR A 313 0.67 -12.40 -9.67
C THR A 313 0.64 -12.88 -11.12
N TYR A 314 1.42 -13.91 -11.47
CA TYR A 314 1.53 -14.48 -12.82
C TYR A 314 0.88 -15.87 -12.91
N THR A 315 -0.19 -16.15 -12.15
CA THR A 315 -0.81 -17.49 -12.10
C THR A 315 -1.48 -17.90 -13.40
N ASP A 316 -2.11 -16.96 -14.11
CA ASP A 316 -2.84 -17.26 -15.36
C ASP A 316 -1.90 -17.47 -16.55
N ALA A 317 -0.71 -16.88 -16.48
CA ALA A 317 0.34 -16.98 -17.49
C ALA A 317 1.71 -16.82 -16.83
N ALA A 318 2.24 -17.92 -16.29
CA ALA A 318 3.53 -17.91 -15.62
C ALA A 318 4.67 -17.54 -16.59
N ILE A 319 5.62 -16.73 -16.11
CA ILE A 319 6.83 -16.41 -16.87
C ILE A 319 7.67 -17.69 -17.02
N GLN A 320 8.05 -18.01 -18.24
CA GLN A 320 8.97 -19.10 -18.53
C GLN A 320 10.41 -18.62 -18.33
N TRP A 321 11.14 -19.23 -17.39
CA TRP A 321 12.54 -18.94 -17.11
C TRP A 321 13.44 -20.01 -17.73
N VAL A 322 14.42 -19.60 -18.53
CA VAL A 322 15.29 -20.53 -19.28
C VAL A 322 16.76 -20.16 -19.09
N GLY A 323 17.60 -21.17 -18.86
CA GLY A 323 19.05 -21.00 -18.77
C GLY A 323 19.56 -20.39 -17.47
N LEU A 324 18.69 -20.26 -16.45
CA LEU A 324 19.12 -19.90 -15.09
C LEU A 324 19.95 -21.03 -14.47
N LYS A 325 20.73 -20.70 -13.43
CA LYS A 325 21.49 -21.67 -12.63
C LYS A 325 20.57 -22.76 -12.08
N GLU A 326 21.10 -23.97 -11.96
CA GLU A 326 20.38 -25.09 -11.34
C GLU A 326 19.95 -24.72 -9.92
N GLY A 327 18.67 -24.94 -9.61
CA GLY A 327 18.08 -24.59 -8.30
C GLY A 327 17.76 -23.10 -8.10
N ALA A 328 17.97 -22.23 -9.09
CA ALA A 328 17.62 -20.82 -8.98
C ALA A 328 16.13 -20.64 -8.65
N TYR A 329 15.81 -19.66 -7.79
CA TYR A 329 14.48 -19.48 -7.21
C TYR A 329 13.34 -19.47 -8.25
N PHE A 330 13.48 -18.80 -9.40
CA PHE A 330 12.40 -18.76 -10.39
C PHE A 330 12.20 -20.06 -11.18
N THR A 331 13.12 -21.02 -11.08
CA THR A 331 12.96 -22.36 -11.67
C THR A 331 12.27 -23.34 -10.72
N THR A 332 12.36 -23.11 -9.41
CA THR A 332 11.82 -23.99 -8.37
C THR A 332 10.61 -23.41 -7.64
N LEU A 333 10.54 -22.08 -7.55
CA LEU A 333 9.63 -21.29 -6.70
C LEU A 333 9.67 -21.72 -5.23
N ALA A 334 10.80 -22.26 -4.79
CA ALA A 334 11.03 -22.72 -3.42
C ALA A 334 12.07 -21.81 -2.73
N PRO A 335 11.79 -21.28 -1.53
CA PRO A 335 10.62 -21.56 -0.70
C PRO A 335 9.32 -20.85 -1.19
N PRO A 336 8.14 -21.47 -1.00
CA PRO A 336 6.89 -20.89 -1.45
C PRO A 336 6.47 -19.69 -0.59
N VAL A 337 5.78 -18.75 -1.23
CA VAL A 337 5.16 -17.60 -0.56
C VAL A 337 3.67 -17.62 -0.87
N GLU A 338 2.88 -17.99 0.14
CA GLU A 338 1.43 -17.93 0.04
C GLU A 338 0.95 -16.50 0.25
N TYR A 339 -0.04 -16.07 -0.54
CA TYR A 339 -0.65 -14.75 -0.42
C TYR A 339 -2.11 -14.83 0.00
N THR A 340 -2.47 -14.02 0.98
CA THR A 340 -3.85 -13.78 1.39
C THR A 340 -4.56 -12.98 0.31
N THR A 341 -5.72 -13.48 -0.12
CA THR A 341 -6.61 -12.74 -1.02
C THR A 341 -7.51 -11.87 -0.17
N LEU A 342 -7.39 -10.56 -0.33
CA LEU A 342 -8.25 -9.59 0.37
C LEU A 342 -9.30 -9.09 -0.61
N HIS A 343 -10.57 -9.22 -0.25
CA HIS A 343 -11.67 -8.67 -1.02
C HIS A 343 -12.03 -7.29 -0.50
N VAL A 344 -12.12 -6.34 -1.42
CA VAL A 344 -12.34 -4.92 -1.14
C VAL A 344 -13.65 -4.52 -1.77
N THR A 345 -14.57 -4.00 -0.96
CA THR A 345 -15.86 -3.50 -1.44
C THR A 345 -16.04 -2.06 -0.98
N PHE A 346 -16.16 -1.13 -1.93
CA PHE A 346 -16.65 0.22 -1.64
C PHE A 346 -18.15 0.25 -1.77
N VAL A 347 -18.81 0.98 -0.87
CA VAL A 347 -20.25 1.17 -0.87
C VAL A 347 -20.54 2.65 -0.65
N VAL A 348 -21.28 3.26 -1.57
CA VAL A 348 -21.94 4.55 -1.32
C VAL A 348 -23.31 4.24 -0.75
N GLY A 349 -23.57 4.60 0.50
CA GLY A 349 -24.86 4.28 1.12
C GLY A 349 -25.01 4.77 2.55
N ARG A 350 -26.15 4.43 3.13
CA ARG A 350 -26.48 4.71 4.53
C ARG A 350 -26.41 3.43 5.35
N MET A 351 -25.43 3.36 6.25
CA MET A 351 -25.31 2.24 7.18
C MET A 351 -26.54 2.15 8.10
N LYS A 352 -26.85 0.94 8.55
CA LYS A 352 -27.99 0.61 9.41
C LYS A 352 -27.52 0.39 10.86
N PRO A 353 -27.73 1.32 11.80
CA PRO A 353 -27.36 1.16 13.21
C PRO A 353 -27.95 -0.08 13.83
N ALA A 354 -29.16 -0.47 13.42
CA ALA A 354 -29.81 -1.69 13.90
C ALA A 354 -28.98 -2.98 13.67
N TYR A 355 -28.07 -3.01 12.69
CA TYR A 355 -27.12 -4.12 12.52
C TYR A 355 -26.19 -4.27 13.74
N PHE A 356 -25.73 -3.14 14.30
CA PHE A 356 -24.78 -3.11 15.41
C PHE A 356 -25.44 -2.96 16.79
N PHE A 357 -26.62 -2.35 16.86
CA PHE A 357 -27.30 -1.99 18.10
C PHE A 357 -28.63 -2.73 18.31
N LYS A 358 -28.71 -4.00 17.87
CA LYS A 358 -29.84 -4.91 18.13
C LYS A 358 -31.21 -4.32 17.78
N GLY A 359 -31.31 -3.63 16.64
CA GLY A 359 -32.57 -3.03 16.17
C GLY A 359 -32.77 -1.55 16.50
N ASP A 360 -31.88 -0.91 17.26
CA ASP A 360 -32.01 0.49 17.65
C ASP A 360 -31.50 1.45 16.55
N GLU A 361 -32.42 1.94 15.72
CA GLU A 361 -32.14 2.89 14.64
C GLU A 361 -31.83 4.32 15.14
N ALA A 362 -32.06 4.65 16.42
CA ALA A 362 -31.80 5.99 16.96
C ALA A 362 -30.31 6.23 17.28
N LYS A 363 -29.48 5.19 17.24
CA LYS A 363 -28.05 5.21 17.63
C LYS A 363 -27.07 5.55 16.51
N TYR A 364 -27.49 6.36 15.54
CA TYR A 364 -26.63 6.79 14.43
C TYR A 364 -25.38 7.53 14.91
N SER A 365 -25.49 8.44 15.88
CA SER A 365 -24.34 9.17 16.44
C SER A 365 -23.39 8.29 17.24
N ASN A 366 -23.82 7.09 17.65
CA ASN A 366 -22.98 6.12 18.34
C ASN A 366 -22.27 5.16 17.39
N LEU A 367 -22.62 5.14 16.10
CA LEU A 367 -22.01 4.24 15.13
C LEU A 367 -20.57 4.71 14.85
N PRO A 368 -19.55 3.88 15.10
CA PRO A 368 -18.17 4.28 14.84
C PRO A 368 -17.89 4.43 13.34
N LEU A 369 -17.04 5.39 12.97
CA LEU A 369 -16.61 5.62 11.58
C LEU A 369 -15.80 4.45 11.02
N ASN A 370 -15.00 3.82 11.88
CA ASN A 370 -14.30 2.58 11.57
C ASN A 370 -14.82 1.45 12.45
N VAL A 371 -15.06 0.28 11.87
CA VAL A 371 -15.46 -0.93 12.60
C VAL A 371 -14.44 -2.02 12.32
N TYR A 372 -13.69 -2.44 13.35
CA TYR A 372 -12.67 -3.47 13.24
C TYR A 372 -13.08 -4.70 14.02
N THR A 373 -12.97 -5.86 13.39
CA THR A 373 -13.53 -7.07 13.98
C THR A 373 -12.48 -7.88 14.76
N THR A 374 -12.90 -8.59 15.81
CA THR A 374 -12.01 -9.55 16.51
C THR A 374 -11.92 -10.87 15.71
N ALA A 375 -10.90 -11.72 15.92
CA ALA A 375 -10.76 -12.95 15.13
C ALA A 375 -12.02 -13.84 15.16
N ASN A 376 -12.63 -14.00 16.34
CA ASN A 376 -13.78 -14.88 16.54
C ASN A 376 -15.07 -14.40 15.86
N SER A 377 -15.16 -13.10 15.54
CA SER A 377 -16.35 -12.50 14.93
C SER A 377 -16.58 -12.90 13.47
N THR A 378 -15.54 -13.40 12.79
CA THR A 378 -15.57 -13.75 11.35
C THR A 378 -16.55 -14.88 11.03
N SER A 379 -16.89 -15.70 12.02
CA SER A 379 -17.91 -16.76 11.89
C SER A 379 -19.33 -16.23 11.74
N VAL A 380 -19.59 -14.99 12.18
CA VAL A 380 -20.92 -14.36 12.20
C VAL A 380 -20.99 -13.06 11.41
N THR A 381 -19.83 -12.50 11.03
CA THR A 381 -19.71 -11.23 10.32
C THR A 381 -18.98 -11.46 8.98
N PRO A 382 -19.54 -11.03 7.83
CA PRO A 382 -18.96 -11.29 6.51
C PRO A 382 -17.77 -10.38 6.15
N PHE A 383 -17.25 -9.59 7.10
CA PHE A 383 -16.18 -8.61 6.89
C PHE A 383 -15.18 -8.62 8.05
N THR A 384 -13.96 -8.18 7.73
CA THR A 384 -12.83 -7.97 8.65
C THR A 384 -12.80 -6.54 9.17
N SER A 385 -13.14 -5.57 8.31
CA SER A 385 -13.26 -4.17 8.69
C SER A 385 -14.26 -3.42 7.83
N ILE A 386 -14.75 -2.30 8.37
CA ILE A 386 -15.44 -1.23 7.67
C ILE A 386 -14.70 0.06 8.00
N SER A 387 -14.40 0.87 7.00
CA SER A 387 -13.84 2.21 7.18
C SER A 387 -14.65 3.22 6.38
N VAL A 388 -15.19 4.24 7.05
CA VAL A 388 -15.78 5.39 6.37
C VAL A 388 -14.65 6.22 5.78
N GLU A 389 -14.55 6.23 4.46
CA GLU A 389 -13.52 6.94 3.73
C GLU A 389 -13.90 8.40 3.48
N TYR A 390 -15.21 8.67 3.36
CA TYR A 390 -15.73 9.99 3.08
C TYR A 390 -17.21 10.11 3.46
N ILE A 391 -17.61 11.31 3.88
CA ILE A 391 -19.00 11.69 4.12
C ILE A 391 -19.44 12.60 2.98
N LEU A 392 -20.47 12.18 2.25
CA LEU A 392 -20.97 12.89 1.07
C LEU A 392 -21.89 14.04 1.46
N SER A 393 -21.75 15.18 0.80
CA SER A 393 -22.80 16.19 0.75
C SER A 393 -23.98 15.73 -0.12
N THR A 394 -25.13 16.39 0.04
CA THR A 394 -26.33 16.19 -0.80
C THR A 394 -26.01 16.29 -2.30
N ILE A 395 -25.20 17.27 -2.69
CA ILE A 395 -24.78 17.50 -4.09
C ILE A 395 -23.92 16.33 -4.59
N GLU A 396 -22.91 15.92 -3.82
CA GLU A 396 -22.01 14.84 -4.23
C GLU A 396 -22.76 13.51 -4.32
N LEU A 397 -23.66 13.22 -3.39
CA LEU A 397 -24.51 12.04 -3.46
C LEU A 397 -25.36 12.04 -4.74
N TYR A 398 -26.00 13.17 -5.07
CA TYR A 398 -26.76 13.30 -6.31
C TYR A 398 -25.90 13.05 -7.55
N GLU A 399 -24.69 13.63 -7.61
CA GLU A 399 -23.74 13.43 -8.71
C GLU A 399 -23.33 11.96 -8.86
N VAL A 400 -23.07 11.27 -7.75
CA VAL A 400 -22.77 9.83 -7.73
C VAL A 400 -23.96 9.04 -8.25
N CYS A 401 -25.17 9.30 -7.77
CA CYS A 401 -26.39 8.60 -8.20
C CYS A 401 -26.63 8.75 -9.70
N ARG A 402 -26.49 9.98 -10.21
CA ARG A 402 -26.62 10.30 -11.63
C ARG A 402 -25.58 9.57 -12.48
N ALA A 403 -24.31 9.59 -12.05
CA ALA A 403 -23.22 8.95 -12.77
C ALA A 403 -23.27 7.41 -12.71
N ALA A 404 -23.73 6.85 -11.60
CA ALA A 404 -23.87 5.40 -11.42
C ALA A 404 -25.10 4.80 -12.13
N ASN A 405 -25.94 5.64 -12.76
CA ASN A 405 -27.15 5.25 -13.48
C ASN A 405 -28.07 4.36 -12.62
N VAL A 406 -28.26 4.74 -11.35
CA VAL A 406 -29.00 3.97 -10.34
C VAL A 406 -30.46 3.84 -10.78
N SER A 407 -30.84 2.65 -11.27
CA SER A 407 -32.21 2.34 -11.69
C SER A 407 -33.05 1.68 -10.60
N ASP A 408 -32.55 1.59 -9.35
CA ASP A 408 -33.24 0.91 -8.27
C ASP A 408 -34.38 1.79 -7.73
N THR A 409 -35.62 1.35 -7.98
CA THR A 409 -36.85 2.01 -7.52
C THR A 409 -36.92 2.16 -6.00
N ALA A 410 -36.18 1.34 -5.24
CA ALA A 410 -36.10 1.47 -3.78
C ALA A 410 -35.40 2.76 -3.32
N VAL A 411 -34.64 3.39 -4.22
CA VAL A 411 -33.81 4.56 -3.95
C VAL A 411 -34.29 5.80 -4.70
N ALA A 412 -35.27 5.64 -5.59
CA ALA A 412 -35.89 6.73 -6.34
C ALA A 412 -36.56 7.77 -5.42
N ALA A 413 -37.11 7.34 -4.28
CA ALA A 413 -37.68 8.25 -3.29
C ALA A 413 -36.59 9.10 -2.60
N ASP A 414 -35.43 8.50 -2.30
CA ASP A 414 -34.29 9.22 -1.74
C ASP A 414 -33.73 10.22 -2.77
N ILE A 415 -33.61 9.82 -4.04
CA ILE A 415 -33.18 10.71 -5.13
C ILE A 415 -34.17 11.87 -5.31
N ALA A 416 -35.48 11.60 -5.32
CA ALA A 416 -36.51 12.64 -5.45
C ALA A 416 -36.49 13.62 -4.26
N ALA A 417 -36.25 13.12 -3.04
CA ALA A 417 -36.09 13.96 -1.86
C ALA A 417 -34.84 14.87 -1.96
N LEU A 418 -33.72 14.32 -2.44
CA LEU A 418 -32.49 15.09 -2.69
C LEU A 418 -32.73 16.18 -3.76
N GLU A 419 -33.48 15.87 -4.82
CA GLU A 419 -33.83 16.84 -5.88
C GLU A 419 -34.72 17.97 -5.37
N GLU A 420 -35.72 17.66 -4.53
CA GLU A 420 -36.58 18.65 -3.90
C GLU A 420 -35.79 19.59 -2.98
N GLU A 421 -34.86 19.04 -2.20
CA GLU A 421 -33.98 19.79 -1.31
C GLU A 421 -33.03 20.70 -2.09
N LEU A 422 -32.34 20.19 -3.13
CA LEU A 422 -31.48 20.98 -4.02
C LEU A 422 -32.27 22.12 -4.69
N ALA A 423 -33.52 21.86 -5.08
CA ALA A 423 -34.42 22.87 -5.62
C ALA A 423 -34.89 23.89 -4.57
N SER A 424 -34.88 23.55 -3.29
CA SER A 424 -35.14 24.47 -2.18
C SER A 424 -33.90 25.31 -1.84
N GLU A 425 -32.71 24.72 -1.82
CA GLU A 425 -31.43 25.40 -1.56
C GLU A 425 -31.06 26.39 -2.67
N ASN A 426 -31.37 26.08 -3.92
CA ASN A 426 -31.22 27.04 -5.02
C ASN A 426 -32.17 28.24 -4.90
N ARG A 427 -33.31 28.10 -4.21
CA ARG A 427 -34.20 29.23 -3.87
C ARG A 427 -33.68 30.05 -2.70
N THR A 428 -32.90 29.46 -1.79
CA THR A 428 -32.25 30.16 -0.66
C THR A 428 -30.88 30.72 -1.00
N LYS A 429 -30.23 30.37 -2.12
CA LYS A 429 -28.99 31.05 -2.55
C LYS A 429 -29.20 32.50 -3.02
N GLU A 430 -30.43 32.94 -3.29
CA GLU A 430 -30.81 34.36 -3.37
C GLU A 430 -31.01 35.01 -1.97
N ALA A 431 -30.93 34.22 -0.89
CA ALA A 431 -31.11 34.64 0.49
C ALA A 431 -30.06 33.99 1.43
N ALA A 432 -28.82 34.50 1.37
CA ALA A 432 -27.77 34.43 2.40
C ALA A 432 -27.39 33.06 3.04
N SER A 433 -26.10 32.73 2.93
CA SER A 433 -25.29 31.87 3.83
C SER A 433 -26.02 30.76 4.59
N LEU A 434 -26.04 29.55 4.02
CA LEU A 434 -26.41 28.35 4.78
C LEU A 434 -25.30 28.02 5.78
N SER A 435 -25.67 28.05 7.06
CA SER A 435 -24.84 27.71 8.22
C SER A 435 -24.59 26.20 8.29
N ALA A 436 -23.55 25.82 9.02
CA ALA A 436 -23.07 24.44 9.22
C ALA A 436 -24.04 23.49 9.97
N ASP A 437 -25.29 23.90 10.21
CA ASP A 437 -26.20 23.29 11.20
C ASP A 437 -27.31 22.37 10.63
N THR A 438 -27.32 22.05 9.33
CA THR A 438 -28.30 21.11 8.74
C THR A 438 -27.81 19.66 8.59
N LYS A 439 -26.73 19.25 9.28
CA LYS A 439 -26.20 17.86 9.23
C LYS A 439 -27.00 16.84 10.06
N THR A 440 -28.33 16.85 9.98
CA THR A 440 -29.20 16.09 10.91
C THR A 440 -29.86 14.83 10.33
N TYR A 441 -29.48 14.34 9.15
CA TYR A 441 -30.01 13.07 8.62
C TYR A 441 -28.91 12.08 8.27
N ALA A 442 -28.40 11.34 9.26
CA ALA A 442 -27.71 10.05 9.11
C ALA A 442 -26.84 9.91 7.84
N PHE A 443 -25.59 10.39 7.91
CA PHE A 443 -24.61 10.51 6.83
C PHE A 443 -24.64 9.39 5.79
N TYR A 444 -24.80 9.77 4.52
CA TYR A 444 -24.42 8.92 3.40
C TYR A 444 -22.90 8.93 3.28
N THR A 445 -22.31 7.75 3.33
CA THR A 445 -20.87 7.59 3.35
C THR A 445 -20.40 6.79 2.15
N ILE A 446 -19.12 6.98 1.83
CA ILE A 446 -18.34 6.00 1.10
C ILE A 446 -17.65 5.17 2.15
N ALA A 447 -18.02 3.90 2.27
CA ALA A 447 -17.35 2.98 3.18
C ALA A 447 -16.59 1.91 2.40
N LYS A 448 -15.38 1.62 2.84
CA LYS A 448 -14.55 0.52 2.38
C LYS A 448 -14.70 -0.67 3.32
N PHE A 449 -14.97 -1.83 2.76
CA PHE A 449 -14.99 -3.11 3.45
C PHE A 449 -13.79 -3.93 3.05
N PHE A 450 -13.10 -4.47 4.05
CA PHE A 450 -12.23 -5.63 3.84
C PHE A 450 -12.95 -6.90 4.27
N SER A 451 -12.83 -7.95 3.46
CA SER A 451 -13.55 -9.20 3.67
C SER A 451 -12.73 -10.40 3.19
N PRO A 452 -12.87 -11.58 3.83
CA PRO A 452 -12.22 -12.82 3.37
C PRO A 452 -12.74 -13.32 2.02
N GLU A 453 -13.99 -12.99 1.68
CA GLU A 453 -14.67 -13.35 0.44
C GLU A 453 -15.38 -12.14 -0.14
N LYS A 454 -15.66 -12.15 -1.45
CA LYS A 454 -16.41 -11.07 -2.11
C LYS A 454 -17.79 -10.88 -1.47
N MET A 455 -18.03 -9.70 -0.89
CA MET A 455 -19.33 -9.37 -0.29
C MET A 455 -20.47 -9.36 -1.31
N THR A 456 -21.49 -10.17 -1.06
CA THR A 456 -22.72 -10.25 -1.85
C THR A 456 -23.67 -9.08 -1.55
N ASP A 457 -24.55 -8.75 -2.49
CA ASP A 457 -25.59 -7.73 -2.27
C ASP A 457 -26.50 -8.08 -1.09
N THR A 458 -26.79 -9.38 -0.87
CA THR A 458 -27.55 -9.87 0.28
C THR A 458 -26.84 -9.58 1.60
N GLN A 459 -25.51 -9.73 1.66
CA GLN A 459 -24.74 -9.37 2.85
C GLN A 459 -24.72 -7.86 3.06
N LEU A 460 -24.54 -7.06 2.00
CA LEU A 460 -24.58 -5.60 2.09
C LEU A 460 -25.93 -5.08 2.58
N ARG A 461 -27.05 -5.63 2.10
CA ARG A 461 -28.41 -5.25 2.54
C ARG A 461 -28.69 -5.57 4.02
N LYS A 462 -27.84 -6.34 4.71
CA LYS A 462 -27.93 -6.50 6.17
C LYS A 462 -27.32 -5.32 6.92
N VAL A 463 -26.25 -4.73 6.36
CA VAL A 463 -25.46 -3.65 6.98
C VAL A 463 -25.95 -2.27 6.54
N TYR A 464 -26.60 -2.16 5.37
CA TYR A 464 -27.10 -0.91 4.81
C TYR A 464 -28.63 -0.86 4.81
N ALA A 465 -29.17 0.31 5.15
CA ALA A 465 -30.58 0.63 4.95
C ALA A 465 -30.87 0.86 3.45
N GLY A 466 -29.92 1.47 2.74
CA GLY A 466 -29.92 1.66 1.29
C GLY A 466 -28.50 1.98 0.80
N TYR A 467 -28.16 1.60 -0.42
CA TYR A 467 -26.89 1.95 -1.08
C TYR A 467 -27.11 2.18 -2.57
N PHE A 468 -26.30 3.06 -3.14
CA PHE A 468 -26.48 3.64 -4.47
C PHE A 468 -25.42 3.13 -5.45
N TRP A 469 -24.22 2.83 -4.94
CA TRP A 469 -23.11 2.38 -5.76
C TRP A 469 -22.25 1.40 -5.00
N THR A 470 -21.69 0.44 -5.72
CA THR A 470 -20.68 -0.47 -5.18
C THR A 470 -19.55 -0.63 -6.17
N TYR A 471 -18.33 -0.73 -5.66
CA TYR A 471 -17.16 -1.19 -6.41
C TYR A 471 -16.53 -2.37 -5.68
N ARG A 472 -16.17 -3.41 -6.42
CA ARG A 472 -15.63 -4.64 -5.85
C ARG A 472 -14.36 -5.03 -6.59
N THR A 473 -13.28 -5.18 -5.86
CA THR A 473 -12.01 -5.71 -6.36
C THR A 473 -11.42 -6.70 -5.36
N SER A 474 -10.31 -7.33 -5.72
CA SER A 474 -9.54 -8.18 -4.82
C SER A 474 -8.07 -8.11 -5.14
N HIS A 475 -7.27 -8.16 -4.09
CA HIS A 475 -5.81 -8.13 -4.19
C HIS A 475 -5.22 -9.39 -3.57
N LYS A 476 -4.14 -9.91 -4.15
CA LYS A 476 -3.18 -10.74 -3.39
C LYS A 476 -2.40 -9.82 -2.46
N ALA A 477 -3.08 -9.30 -1.45
CA ALA A 477 -2.69 -8.10 -0.74
C ALA A 477 -1.37 -8.28 0.03
N TYR A 478 -1.30 -9.34 0.84
CA TYR A 478 -0.18 -9.62 1.73
C TYR A 478 0.22 -11.09 1.62
N PRO A 479 1.51 -11.42 1.75
CA PRO A 479 1.89 -12.78 2.04
C PRO A 479 1.34 -13.21 3.41
N LYS A 480 1.15 -14.52 3.59
CA LYS A 480 1.04 -15.08 4.92
C LYS A 480 2.38 -14.88 5.61
N LEU A 481 2.33 -14.11 6.70
CA LEU A 481 3.47 -13.75 7.51
C LEU A 481 3.66 -14.84 8.57
N ASP A 482 3.78 -16.08 8.11
CA ASP A 482 4.03 -17.24 8.96
C ASP A 482 5.44 -17.15 9.57
N THR A 483 5.69 -17.89 10.65
CA THR A 483 7.05 -18.03 11.18
C THR A 483 7.96 -18.70 10.16
N ARG A 484 9.19 -18.18 10.02
CA ARG A 484 10.19 -18.66 9.07
C ARG A 484 11.58 -18.68 9.71
N THR A 485 12.40 -19.64 9.29
CA THR A 485 13.87 -19.59 9.45
C THR A 485 14.52 -18.84 8.28
N ASP A 486 15.78 -18.44 8.44
CA ASP A 486 16.48 -17.59 7.45
C ASP A 486 16.55 -18.22 6.04
N ASP A 487 16.61 -19.55 5.96
CA ASP A 487 16.64 -20.32 4.71
C ASP A 487 15.26 -20.48 4.05
N GLU A 488 14.19 -20.06 4.71
CA GLU A 488 12.81 -20.10 4.20
C GLU A 488 12.37 -18.80 3.53
N PHE A 489 13.30 -17.87 3.26
CA PHE A 489 13.07 -16.67 2.47
C PHE A 489 13.54 -16.85 1.02
N PRO A 490 12.80 -16.33 0.02
CA PRO A 490 13.34 -16.19 -1.32
C PRO A 490 14.63 -15.34 -1.30
N PRO A 491 15.60 -15.61 -2.19
CA PRO A 491 16.80 -14.80 -2.27
C PRO A 491 16.54 -13.48 -3.00
N ILE A 492 17.24 -12.41 -2.62
CA ILE A 492 17.19 -11.13 -3.34
C ILE A 492 17.98 -11.25 -4.65
N THR A 493 19.15 -11.88 -4.62
CA THR A 493 19.93 -12.21 -5.83
C THR A 493 19.55 -13.62 -6.28
N VAL A 494 18.79 -13.72 -7.38
CA VAL A 494 18.27 -15.01 -7.87
C VAL A 494 19.26 -15.70 -8.81
N ASP A 495 19.95 -14.92 -9.64
CA ASP A 495 20.98 -15.36 -10.57
C ASP A 495 21.93 -14.18 -10.87
N ASP A 496 22.95 -14.39 -11.69
CA ASP A 496 23.89 -13.35 -12.12
C ASP A 496 23.12 -12.17 -12.73
N LYS A 497 23.15 -11.00 -12.09
CA LYS A 497 22.46 -9.79 -12.55
C LYS A 497 20.93 -9.94 -12.68
N LEU A 498 20.33 -10.82 -11.88
CA LEU A 498 18.88 -11.01 -11.77
C LEU A 498 18.45 -10.90 -10.30
N TYR A 499 17.67 -9.86 -9.98
CA TYR A 499 17.29 -9.53 -8.60
C TYR A 499 15.78 -9.59 -8.39
N PHE A 500 15.36 -9.88 -7.15
CA PHE A 500 13.98 -10.07 -6.75
C PHE A 500 13.67 -9.32 -5.45
N PRO A 501 13.43 -7.99 -5.49
CA PRO A 501 13.14 -7.21 -4.30
C PRO A 501 11.88 -7.68 -3.54
N ASN A 502 10.89 -8.27 -4.22
CA ASN A 502 9.70 -8.83 -3.54
C ASN A 502 10.00 -10.10 -2.71
N ALA A 503 11.23 -10.62 -2.74
CA ALA A 503 11.73 -11.58 -1.75
C ALA A 503 11.57 -11.09 -0.30
N PHE A 504 11.47 -9.78 -0.11
CA PHE A 504 11.27 -9.13 1.20
C PHE A 504 9.86 -9.27 1.75
N GLU A 505 8.86 -9.48 0.91
CA GLU A 505 7.46 -9.43 1.35
C GLU A 505 7.10 -10.44 2.45
N PRO A 506 7.57 -11.70 2.43
CA PRO A 506 7.30 -12.67 3.50
C PRO A 506 7.87 -12.25 4.86
N TYR A 507 8.79 -11.27 4.89
CA TYR A 507 9.25 -10.64 6.13
C TYR A 507 8.31 -9.51 6.54
N ILE A 508 8.15 -8.48 5.70
CA ILE A 508 7.21 -7.38 5.91
C ILE A 508 6.78 -6.84 4.55
N SER A 509 5.48 -6.79 4.27
CA SER A 509 4.95 -6.24 3.01
C SER A 509 4.25 -4.91 3.23
N THR A 510 4.97 -3.81 2.99
CA THR A 510 4.43 -2.44 2.95
C THR A 510 4.99 -1.69 1.74
N MET A 511 4.45 -0.49 1.45
CA MET A 511 5.06 0.40 0.46
C MET A 511 6.50 0.73 0.85
N GLU A 512 6.75 1.08 2.12
CA GLU A 512 8.07 1.43 2.61
C GLU A 512 9.06 0.27 2.50
N THR A 513 8.72 -0.92 2.99
CA THR A 513 9.65 -2.06 2.97
C THR A 513 9.96 -2.52 1.53
N SER A 514 9.01 -2.35 0.62
CA SER A 514 9.24 -2.56 -0.82
C SER A 514 10.28 -1.58 -1.37
N THR A 515 10.26 -0.31 -0.98
CA THR A 515 11.28 0.66 -1.40
C THR A 515 12.65 0.36 -0.79
N VAL A 516 12.71 -0.08 0.48
CA VAL A 516 13.96 -0.49 1.14
C VAL A 516 14.61 -1.66 0.39
N SER A 517 13.84 -2.70 0.08
CA SER A 517 14.34 -3.85 -0.68
C SER A 517 14.74 -3.47 -2.10
N SER A 518 14.00 -2.56 -2.74
CA SER A 518 14.30 -2.09 -4.09
C SER A 518 15.58 -1.25 -4.15
N HIS A 519 15.83 -0.43 -3.13
CA HIS A 519 17.09 0.29 -2.97
C HIS A 519 18.26 -0.69 -2.79
N ASN A 520 18.09 -1.71 -1.96
CA ASN A 520 19.10 -2.75 -1.78
C ASN A 520 19.41 -3.52 -3.09
N ALA A 521 18.38 -3.94 -3.82
CA ALA A 521 18.52 -4.59 -5.12
C ALA A 521 19.21 -3.67 -6.15
N ALA A 522 18.89 -2.37 -6.16
CA ALA A 522 19.56 -1.39 -6.99
C ALA A 522 21.05 -1.24 -6.66
N LYS A 523 21.43 -1.24 -5.37
CA LYS A 523 22.84 -1.21 -4.96
C LYS A 523 23.62 -2.43 -5.48
N LEU A 524 23.06 -3.64 -5.34
CA LEU A 524 23.66 -4.87 -5.87
C LEU A 524 23.81 -4.81 -7.39
N LEU A 525 22.77 -4.37 -8.09
CA LEU A 525 22.77 -4.21 -9.55
C LEU A 525 23.84 -3.22 -10.02
N VAL A 526 23.91 -2.05 -9.37
CA VAL A 526 24.87 -1.00 -9.72
C VAL A 526 26.29 -1.50 -9.50
N GLN A 527 26.57 -2.23 -8.40
CA GLN A 527 27.88 -2.84 -8.17
C GLN A 527 28.27 -3.80 -9.32
N ASP A 528 27.36 -4.65 -9.77
CA ASP A 528 27.61 -5.63 -10.83
C ASP A 528 27.71 -5.02 -12.25
N LEU A 529 27.18 -3.81 -12.46
CA LEU A 529 27.22 -3.12 -13.76
C LEU A 529 28.28 -2.03 -13.89
N SER A 530 28.70 -1.43 -12.77
CA SER A 530 29.72 -0.38 -12.73
C SER A 530 31.15 -0.90 -12.47
N SER A 531 31.27 -2.11 -11.91
CA SER A 531 32.58 -2.76 -11.66
C SER A 531 33.14 -3.49 -12.90
N ALA A 532 32.58 -3.24 -14.09
CA ALA A 532 32.86 -3.97 -15.33
C ALA A 532 33.59 -3.11 -16.36
#